data_AF-A0A0C2IUF9-F1
#
_entry.id   AF-A0A0C2IUF9-F1
#
_cell.length_a   1.000
_cell.length_b   1.000
_cell.length_c   1.000
_cell.angle_alpha   90.00
_cell.angle_beta   90.00
_cell.angle_gamma   90.00
#
_symmetry.space_group_name_H-M   'P 1'
#
loop_
_entity.id
_entity.type
_entity.pdbx_description
1 polymer ?
#
loop_
_entity_poly.entity_id
_entity_poly.type
_entity_poly.pdbx_seq_one_letter_code
_entity_poly.pdbx_strand_id
1 'polypeptide(L)'
;MDWQAFDHCAIAKESHFEYGNDKMDKLIRRFSGVIPNFHEDLISKIREQYADFKFLIVEKVKGGSIQNFDYVVAYVIRDEDLKELSPLIDIYGTFQASSADCERGFSLMNSIKTKSRNRLQANHMDNLMRIKFYISFGNILDLDAIYSCWMKSKQRRKNMDIND
;
A
#
# COMPACT_ATOMS: atom_id res chain seq x y z
N MET A 1 -8.14 -5.00 -13.56
CA MET A 1 -7.03 -5.72 -12.90
C MET A 1 -7.60 -6.94 -12.18
N ASP A 2 -6.93 -8.09 -12.20
CA ASP A 2 -7.44 -9.32 -11.58
C ASP A 2 -7.65 -9.18 -10.06
N TRP A 3 -6.82 -8.36 -9.40
CA TRP A 3 -6.92 -7.99 -7.98
C TRP A 3 -8.23 -7.32 -7.55
N GLN A 4 -9.06 -6.86 -8.50
CA GLN A 4 -10.41 -6.40 -8.19
C GLN A 4 -11.28 -7.51 -7.55
N ALA A 5 -10.91 -8.78 -7.70
CA ALA A 5 -11.55 -9.89 -6.99
C ALA A 5 -11.61 -9.66 -5.46
N PHE A 6 -10.65 -8.94 -4.88
CA PHE A 6 -10.59 -8.65 -3.44
C PHE A 6 -11.14 -7.28 -3.04
N ASP A 7 -11.78 -6.55 -3.97
CA ASP A 7 -12.41 -5.29 -3.65
C ASP A 7 -13.61 -5.52 -2.72
N HIS A 8 -13.42 -5.25 -1.43
CA HIS A 8 -14.43 -5.44 -0.39
C HIS A 8 -15.70 -4.62 -0.62
N CYS A 9 -15.61 -3.45 -1.27
CA CYS A 9 -16.76 -2.65 -1.63
C CYS A 9 -17.56 -3.28 -2.78
N ALA A 10 -16.87 -3.88 -3.76
CA ALA A 10 -17.50 -4.60 -4.86
C ALA A 10 -18.15 -5.91 -4.35
N ILE A 11 -17.41 -6.70 -3.55
CA ILE A 11 -17.91 -7.93 -2.92
C ILE A 11 -19.17 -7.66 -2.11
N ALA A 12 -19.20 -6.58 -1.32
CA ALA A 12 -20.36 -6.25 -0.48
C ALA A 12 -21.59 -5.78 -1.28
N LYS A 13 -21.41 -5.30 -2.52
CA LYS A 13 -22.47 -4.78 -3.38
C LYS A 13 -23.01 -5.82 -4.37
N GLU A 14 -22.17 -6.76 -4.79
CA GLU A 14 -22.59 -7.77 -5.75
C GLU A 14 -23.43 -8.87 -5.10
N SER A 15 -24.64 -9.04 -5.63
CA SER A 15 -25.59 -10.09 -5.26
C SER A 15 -25.26 -11.47 -5.88
N HIS A 16 -24.24 -11.54 -6.75
CA HIS A 16 -23.87 -12.75 -7.47
C HIS A 16 -22.66 -13.42 -6.84
N PHE A 17 -22.88 -14.66 -6.40
CA PHE A 17 -21.88 -15.51 -5.75
C PHE A 17 -20.65 -15.78 -6.63
N GLU A 18 -20.75 -15.57 -7.95
CA GLU A 18 -19.70 -15.82 -8.92
C GLU A 18 -18.64 -14.70 -9.04
N TYR A 19 -18.85 -13.57 -8.35
CA TYR A 19 -17.94 -12.43 -8.47
C TYR A 19 -16.48 -12.81 -8.22
N GLY A 20 -15.64 -12.48 -9.22
CA GLY A 20 -14.21 -12.62 -9.13
C GLY A 20 -13.67 -14.04 -9.28
N ASN A 21 -14.50 -15.07 -9.49
CA ASN A 21 -14.03 -16.46 -9.61
C ASN A 21 -13.02 -16.63 -10.76
N ASP A 22 -13.32 -16.13 -11.97
CA ASP A 22 -12.40 -16.22 -13.12
C ASP A 22 -11.10 -15.44 -12.89
N LYS A 23 -11.19 -14.32 -12.15
CA LYS A 23 -10.02 -13.51 -11.78
C LYS A 23 -9.19 -14.24 -10.75
N MET A 24 -9.83 -14.95 -9.83
CA MET A 24 -9.19 -15.73 -8.78
C MET A 24 -8.35 -16.86 -9.39
N ASP A 25 -8.87 -17.58 -10.38
CA ASP A 25 -8.09 -18.60 -11.09
C ASP A 25 -6.85 -18.03 -11.77
N LYS A 26 -6.99 -16.86 -12.40
CA LYS A 26 -5.86 -16.16 -13.02
C LYS A 26 -4.82 -15.77 -11.99
N LEU A 27 -5.25 -15.27 -10.82
CA LEU A 27 -4.37 -14.92 -9.71
C LEU A 27 -3.65 -16.14 -9.15
N ILE A 28 -4.38 -17.21 -8.85
CA ILE A 28 -3.80 -18.46 -8.33
C ILE A 28 -2.72 -18.98 -9.29
N ARG A 29 -3.02 -19.07 -10.58
CA ARG A 29 -2.06 -19.56 -11.58
C ARG A 29 -0.86 -18.64 -11.73
N ARG A 30 -1.09 -17.32 -11.73
CA ARG A 30 -0.04 -16.31 -11.88
C ARG A 30 0.94 -16.30 -10.71
N PHE A 31 0.44 -16.56 -9.50
CA PHE A 31 1.23 -16.55 -8.26
C PHE A 31 1.56 -17.95 -7.73
N SER A 32 1.39 -18.99 -8.56
CA SER A 32 1.68 -20.39 -8.21
C SER A 32 3.09 -20.61 -7.65
N GLY A 33 4.09 -19.86 -8.14
CA GLY A 33 5.47 -19.92 -7.63
C GLY A 33 5.70 -19.26 -6.26
N VAL A 34 4.73 -18.49 -5.76
CA VAL A 34 4.78 -17.80 -4.45
C VAL A 34 3.88 -18.49 -3.43
N ILE A 35 2.85 -19.22 -3.89
CA ILE A 35 1.97 -20.00 -3.02
C ILE A 35 2.74 -21.23 -2.50
N PRO A 36 2.88 -21.40 -1.18
CA PRO A 36 3.57 -22.55 -0.60
C PRO A 36 2.92 -23.87 -1.02
N ASN A 37 3.73 -24.86 -1.43
CA ASN A 37 3.27 -26.21 -1.79
C ASN A 37 2.16 -26.24 -2.85
N PHE A 38 2.20 -25.35 -3.84
CA PHE A 38 1.18 -25.28 -4.89
C PHE A 38 1.01 -26.62 -5.65
N HIS A 39 -0.23 -27.07 -5.79
CA HIS A 39 -0.66 -28.24 -6.56
C HIS A 39 -2.08 -27.99 -7.10
N GLU A 40 -2.49 -28.68 -8.17
CA GLU A 40 -3.78 -28.40 -8.84
C GLU A 40 -5.00 -28.55 -7.91
N ASP A 41 -5.00 -29.51 -6.99
CA ASP A 41 -6.12 -29.68 -6.04
C ASP A 41 -6.27 -28.48 -5.08
N LEU A 42 -5.20 -27.70 -4.89
CA LEU A 42 -5.22 -26.49 -4.08
C LEU A 42 -6.10 -25.40 -4.69
N ILE A 43 -6.28 -25.38 -6.02
CA ILE A 43 -7.12 -24.38 -6.70
C ILE A 43 -8.57 -24.48 -6.21
N SER A 44 -9.11 -25.70 -6.15
CA SER A 44 -10.47 -25.93 -5.65
C SER A 44 -10.63 -25.49 -4.21
N LYS A 45 -9.63 -25.78 -3.37
CA LYS A 45 -9.61 -25.38 -1.96
C LYS A 45 -9.54 -23.87 -1.78
N ILE A 46 -8.69 -23.17 -2.54
CA ILE A 46 -8.61 -21.71 -2.51
C ILE A 46 -9.93 -21.08 -2.98
N ARG A 47 -10.63 -21.69 -3.96
CA ARG A 47 -11.95 -21.20 -4.40
C ARG A 47 -13.01 -21.33 -3.31
N GLU A 48 -13.03 -22.44 -2.58
CA GLU A 48 -13.92 -22.64 -1.43
C GLU A 48 -13.63 -21.57 -0.35
N GLN A 49 -12.36 -21.40 0.02
CA GLN A 49 -11.97 -20.35 0.97
C GLN A 49 -12.29 -18.94 0.49
N TYR A 50 -12.20 -18.68 -0.82
CA TYR A 50 -12.58 -17.39 -1.41
C TYR A 50 -14.09 -17.16 -1.34
N ALA A 51 -14.92 -18.20 -1.46
CA ALA A 51 -16.34 -18.11 -1.21
C ALA A 51 -16.66 -17.76 0.26
N ASP A 52 -16.00 -18.43 1.21
CA ASP A 52 -16.16 -18.16 2.64
C ASP A 52 -15.69 -16.73 2.99
N PHE A 53 -14.56 -16.31 2.42
CA PHE A 53 -14.06 -14.95 2.53
C PHE A 53 -15.08 -13.91 2.03
N LYS A 54 -15.73 -14.15 0.88
CA LYS A 54 -16.78 -13.24 0.38
C LYS A 54 -17.93 -13.10 1.35
N PHE A 55 -18.40 -14.21 1.94
CA PHE A 55 -19.44 -14.18 2.97
C PHE A 55 -19.01 -13.37 4.19
N LEU A 56 -17.79 -13.61 4.68
CA LEU A 56 -17.22 -12.88 5.80
C LEU A 56 -17.17 -11.37 5.53
N ILE A 57 -16.69 -10.95 4.35
CA ILE A 57 -16.65 -9.54 3.96
C ILE A 57 -18.06 -8.94 3.97
N VAL A 58 -19.03 -9.62 3.38
CA VAL A 58 -20.43 -9.14 3.33
C VAL A 58 -20.98 -8.97 4.74
N GLU A 59 -20.79 -9.95 5.62
CA GLU A 59 -21.27 -9.91 7.01
C GLU A 59 -20.62 -8.76 7.78
N LYS A 60 -19.29 -8.64 7.71
CA LYS A 60 -18.51 -7.67 8.48
C LYS A 60 -18.65 -6.24 7.97
N VAL A 61 -18.87 -6.03 6.66
CA VAL A 61 -19.20 -4.72 6.08
C VAL A 61 -20.61 -4.30 6.50
N LYS A 62 -21.61 -5.20 6.43
CA LYS A 62 -22.98 -4.92 6.91
C LYS A 62 -23.03 -4.64 8.42
N GLY A 63 -22.21 -5.35 9.19
CA GLY A 63 -22.08 -5.16 10.64
C GLY A 63 -21.18 -3.99 11.05
N GLY A 64 -20.62 -3.21 10.10
CA GLY A 64 -19.75 -2.06 10.37
C GLY A 64 -18.42 -2.40 11.08
N SER A 65 -18.04 -3.68 11.11
CA SER A 65 -16.88 -4.18 11.86
C SER A 65 -15.55 -4.14 11.08
N ILE A 66 -15.61 -4.11 9.74
CA ILE A 66 -14.43 -3.82 8.92
C ILE A 66 -14.38 -2.30 8.69
N GLN A 67 -13.44 -1.64 9.36
CA GLN A 67 -13.23 -0.20 9.18
C GLN A 67 -12.24 0.12 8.05
N ASN A 68 -11.33 -0.80 7.74
CA ASN A 68 -10.36 -0.65 6.66
C ASN A 68 -9.85 -2.03 6.19
N PHE A 69 -9.12 -2.03 5.09
CA PHE A 69 -8.58 -3.25 4.48
C PHE A 69 -7.50 -3.93 5.35
N ASP A 70 -6.77 -3.19 6.19
CA ASP A 70 -5.74 -3.76 7.06
C ASP A 70 -6.33 -4.73 8.08
N TYR A 71 -7.53 -4.45 8.61
CA TYR A 71 -8.25 -5.38 9.47
C TYR A 71 -8.64 -6.68 8.75
N VAL A 72 -8.96 -6.59 7.46
CA VAL A 72 -9.28 -7.76 6.63
C VAL A 72 -8.05 -8.66 6.48
N VAL A 73 -6.92 -8.06 6.09
CA VAL A 73 -5.65 -8.79 5.92
C VAL A 73 -5.25 -9.46 7.23
N ALA A 74 -5.27 -8.72 8.35
CA ALA A 74 -4.89 -9.26 9.65
C ALA A 74 -5.84 -10.36 10.16
N TYR A 75 -7.11 -10.36 9.75
CA TYR A 75 -8.06 -11.42 10.07
C TYR A 75 -7.74 -12.67 9.25
N VAL A 76 -7.68 -12.55 7.92
CA VAL A 76 -7.45 -13.69 7.01
C VAL A 76 -6.13 -14.40 7.29
N ILE A 77 -5.07 -13.65 7.62
CA ILE A 77 -3.76 -14.23 7.95
C ILE A 77 -3.81 -15.08 9.24
N ARG A 78 -4.73 -14.78 10.17
CA ARG A 78 -4.86 -15.50 11.45
C ARG A 78 -5.87 -16.64 11.42
N ASP A 79 -6.71 -16.69 10.39
CA ASP A 79 -7.79 -17.67 10.28
C ASP A 79 -7.27 -18.94 9.58
N GLU A 80 -7.24 -20.07 10.31
CA GLU A 80 -6.76 -21.35 9.76
C GLU A 80 -7.64 -21.87 8.62
N ASP A 81 -8.94 -21.52 8.63
CA ASP A 81 -9.87 -21.93 7.59
C ASP A 81 -9.61 -21.20 6.27
N LEU A 82 -8.88 -20.08 6.30
CA LEU A 82 -8.50 -19.27 5.14
C LEU A 82 -7.01 -19.35 4.79
N LYS A 83 -6.29 -20.34 5.33
CA LYS A 83 -4.82 -20.41 5.20
C LYS A 83 -4.30 -20.47 3.77
N GLU A 84 -5.01 -21.12 2.85
CA GLU A 84 -4.57 -21.28 1.46
C GLU A 84 -4.82 -20.01 0.65
N LEU A 85 -5.84 -19.24 1.04
CA LEU A 85 -6.15 -17.92 0.49
C LEU A 85 -5.19 -16.83 1.00
N SER A 86 -4.68 -17.00 2.22
CA SER A 86 -3.88 -15.99 2.92
C SER A 86 -2.71 -15.40 2.11
N PRO A 87 -1.91 -16.15 1.32
CA PRO A 87 -0.80 -15.57 0.57
C PRO A 87 -1.25 -14.58 -0.51
N LEU A 88 -2.41 -14.84 -1.13
CA LEU A 88 -2.96 -13.95 -2.16
C LEU A 88 -3.50 -12.65 -1.54
N ILE A 89 -4.11 -12.74 -0.36
CA ILE A 89 -4.57 -11.56 0.39
C ILE A 89 -3.39 -10.72 0.88
N ASP A 90 -2.32 -11.35 1.35
CA ASP A 90 -1.11 -10.65 1.81
C ASP A 90 -0.41 -9.88 0.66
N ILE A 91 -0.29 -10.52 -0.52
CA ILE A 91 0.21 -9.85 -1.73
C ILE A 91 -0.67 -8.65 -2.10
N TYR A 92 -2.00 -8.81 -2.06
CA TYR A 92 -2.92 -7.73 -2.37
C TYR A 92 -2.81 -6.57 -1.36
N GLY A 93 -2.68 -6.88 -0.07
CA GLY A 93 -2.44 -5.90 0.99
C GLY A 93 -1.15 -5.13 0.79
N THR A 94 -0.07 -5.81 0.38
CA THR A 94 1.21 -5.16 0.05
C THR A 94 1.07 -4.14 -1.09
N PHE A 95 0.30 -4.46 -2.13
CA PHE A 95 0.03 -3.51 -3.21
C PHE A 95 -0.80 -2.31 -2.77
N GLN A 96 -1.82 -2.52 -1.94
CA GLN A 96 -2.66 -1.44 -1.41
C GLN A 96 -1.84 -0.49 -0.52
N ALA A 97 -1.04 -1.03 0.39
CA ALA A 97 -0.16 -0.23 1.25
C ALA A 97 0.81 0.61 0.41
N SER A 98 1.47 -0.01 -0.58
CA SER A 98 2.40 0.68 -1.47
C SER A 98 1.71 1.79 -2.30
N SER A 99 0.51 1.54 -2.84
CA SER A 99 -0.22 2.53 -3.62
C SER A 99 -0.67 3.72 -2.77
N ALA A 100 -1.21 3.48 -1.58
CA ALA A 100 -1.65 4.52 -0.67
C ALA A 100 -0.47 5.41 -0.23
N ASP A 101 0.68 4.81 0.07
CA ASP A 101 1.90 5.55 0.41
C ASP A 101 2.45 6.35 -0.78
N CYS A 102 2.37 5.80 -1.99
CA CYS A 102 2.71 6.54 -3.22
C CYS A 102 1.80 7.76 -3.41
N GLU A 103 0.48 7.61 -3.26
CA GLU A 103 -0.49 8.71 -3.40
C GLU A 103 -0.30 9.80 -2.34
N ARG A 104 -0.01 9.41 -1.10
CA ARG A 104 0.38 10.33 -0.03
C ARG A 104 1.67 11.06 -0.39
N GLY A 105 2.67 10.33 -0.90
CA GLY A 105 3.93 10.88 -1.39
C GLY A 105 3.73 11.88 -2.53
N PHE A 106 2.87 11.58 -3.50
CA PHE A 106 2.54 12.50 -4.60
C PHE A 106 1.76 13.73 -4.13
N SER A 107 0.81 13.55 -3.21
CA SER A 107 0.08 14.67 -2.59
C SER A 107 1.02 15.59 -1.81
N LEU A 108 1.94 14.99 -1.05
CA LEU A 108 3.00 15.70 -0.35
C LEU A 108 3.90 16.45 -1.33
N MET A 109 4.30 15.80 -2.42
CA MET A 109 5.06 16.44 -3.49
C MET A 109 4.30 17.62 -4.09
N ASN A 110 3.00 17.49 -4.40
CA ASN A 110 2.19 18.56 -4.96
C ASN A 110 2.00 19.73 -3.98
N SER A 111 1.95 19.45 -2.68
CA SER A 111 1.92 20.50 -1.65
C SER A 111 3.23 21.27 -1.53
N ILE A 112 4.35 20.67 -1.98
CA ILE A 112 5.67 21.31 -2.03
C ILE A 112 5.84 22.00 -3.39
N LYS A 113 5.60 21.29 -4.50
CA LYS A 113 5.64 21.83 -5.85
C LYS A 113 4.33 22.54 -6.17
N THR A 114 4.28 23.83 -5.91
CA THR A 114 3.16 24.68 -6.34
C THR A 114 3.34 25.13 -7.79
N LYS A 115 2.29 25.71 -8.39
CA LYS A 115 2.37 26.30 -9.75
C LYS A 115 3.51 27.31 -9.90
N SER A 116 3.85 28.05 -8.83
CA SER A 116 4.95 29.03 -8.80
C SER A 116 6.30 28.43 -8.39
N ARG A 117 6.33 27.24 -7.78
CA ARG A 117 7.54 26.55 -7.31
C ARG A 117 7.64 25.13 -7.89
N ASN A 118 7.80 25.02 -9.20
CA ASN A 118 7.86 23.71 -9.87
C ASN A 118 9.30 23.20 -10.11
N ARG A 119 10.29 24.09 -10.20
CA ARG A 119 11.67 23.79 -10.61
C ARG A 119 12.58 23.54 -9.41
N LEU A 120 12.36 22.44 -8.72
CA LEU A 120 13.22 21.97 -7.63
C LEU A 120 14.13 20.84 -8.12
N GLN A 121 15.41 20.90 -7.77
CA GLN A 121 16.33 19.77 -7.97
C GLN A 121 15.86 18.55 -7.16
N ALA A 122 16.03 17.34 -7.69
CA ALA A 122 15.57 16.10 -7.06
C ALA A 122 16.02 15.97 -5.59
N ASN A 123 17.30 16.24 -5.30
CA ASN A 123 17.84 16.17 -3.93
C ASN A 123 17.21 17.19 -2.98
N HIS A 124 16.86 18.38 -3.48
CA HIS A 124 16.19 19.40 -2.67
C HIS A 124 14.73 19.03 -2.42
N MET A 125 14.08 18.42 -3.41
CA MET A 125 12.73 17.90 -3.30
C MET A 125 12.65 16.76 -2.26
N ASP A 126 13.55 15.79 -2.33
CA ASP A 126 13.62 14.67 -1.38
C ASP A 126 13.77 15.18 0.07
N ASN A 127 14.69 16.12 0.31
CA ASN A 127 14.85 16.73 1.64
C ASN A 127 13.57 17.42 2.14
N LEU A 128 12.89 18.18 1.29
CA LEU A 128 11.64 18.86 1.67
C LEU A 128 10.51 17.86 1.93
N MET A 129 10.43 16.78 1.13
CA MET A 129 9.47 15.70 1.34
C MET A 129 9.75 15.00 2.67
N ARG A 130 11.00 14.65 2.99
CA ARG A 130 11.37 14.02 4.26
C ARG A 130 11.02 14.89 5.47
N ILE A 131 11.38 16.18 5.44
CA ILE A 131 11.06 17.12 6.53
C ILE A 131 9.54 17.22 6.70
N LYS A 132 8.80 17.47 5.62
CA LYS A 132 7.35 17.68 5.70
C LYS A 132 6.61 16.39 6.08
N PHE A 133 7.07 15.24 5.61
CA PHE A 133 6.57 13.93 6.04
C PHE A 133 6.75 13.77 7.55
N TYR A 134 7.96 13.95 8.08
CA TYR A 134 8.24 13.86 9.53
C TYR A 134 7.32 14.77 10.37
N ILE A 135 7.11 16.02 9.96
CA ILE A 135 6.19 16.96 10.64
C ILE A 135 4.75 16.45 10.59
N SER A 136 4.31 15.88 9.47
CA SER A 136 2.93 15.42 9.27
C SER A 136 2.55 14.24 10.16
N PHE A 137 3.54 13.49 10.67
CA PHE A 137 3.36 12.44 11.69
C PHE A 137 3.41 12.97 13.13
N GLY A 138 3.36 14.29 13.34
CA GLY A 138 3.32 14.90 14.68
C GLY A 138 4.68 14.96 15.38
N ASN A 139 5.77 14.65 14.68
CA ASN A 139 7.11 14.76 15.26
C ASN A 139 7.54 16.22 15.36
N ILE A 140 8.15 16.58 16.49
CA ILE A 140 8.75 17.90 16.69
C ILE A 140 10.11 17.91 15.99
N LEU A 141 10.26 18.82 15.04
CA LEU A 141 11.49 19.02 14.30
C LEU A 141 12.20 20.27 14.81
N ASP A 142 13.45 20.11 15.22
CA ASP A 142 14.34 21.24 15.47
C ASP A 142 14.76 21.85 14.13
N LEU A 143 13.99 22.86 13.71
CA LEU A 143 14.22 23.59 12.47
C LEU A 143 15.55 24.35 12.51
N ASP A 144 16.01 24.79 13.68
CA ASP A 144 17.24 25.57 13.85
C ASP A 144 18.48 24.68 13.64
N ALA A 145 18.45 23.45 14.17
CA ALA A 145 19.49 22.46 13.92
C ALA A 145 19.59 22.10 12.43
N ILE A 146 18.46 21.90 11.75
CA ILE A 146 18.42 21.56 10.32
C ILE A 146 18.89 22.73 9.47
N TYR A 147 18.42 23.95 9.76
CA TYR A 147 18.84 25.16 9.05
C TYR A 147 20.34 25.40 9.20
N SER A 148 20.87 25.24 10.42
CA SER A 148 22.31 25.32 10.69
C SER A 148 23.11 24.27 9.91
N CYS A 149 22.62 23.04 9.81
CA CYS A 149 23.26 21.97 9.04
C CYS A 149 23.23 22.25 7.52
N TRP A 150 22.11 22.75 7.01
CA TRP A 150 21.95 23.13 5.61
C TRP A 150 22.85 24.30 5.23
N MET A 151 22.93 25.33 6.07
CA MET A 151 23.82 26.49 5.87
C MET A 151 25.29 26.09 5.81
N LYS A 152 25.75 25.23 6.73
CA LYS A 152 27.12 24.69 6.72
C LYS A 152 27.42 23.89 5.44
N SER A 153 26.43 23.13 4.95
CA SER A 153 26.56 22.35 3.72
C SER A 153 26.63 23.23 2.46
N LYS A 154 25.95 24.39 2.45
CA LYS A 154 26.05 25.39 1.38
C LYS A 154 27.38 26.14 1.39
N GLN A 155 27.89 26.50 2.57
CA GLN A 155 29.20 27.15 2.72
C GLN A 155 30.35 26.26 2.24
N ARG A 156 30.30 24.95 2.51
CA ARG A 156 31.30 23.99 1.99
C ARG A 156 31.40 23.98 0.46
N ARG A 157 30.29 24.13 -0.26
CA ARG A 157 30.30 24.18 -1.74
C ARG A 157 30.94 25.46 -2.26
N LYS A 158 30.69 26.60 -1.62
CA LYS A 158 31.29 27.89 -1.99
C LYS A 158 32.82 27.91 -1.87
N ASN A 159 33.38 27.18 -0.89
CA ASN A 159 34.83 27.16 -0.67
C ASN A 159 35.59 26.23 -1.62
N MET A 160 34.89 25.37 -2.38
CA MET A 160 35.50 24.54 -3.43
C MET A 160 35.62 25.29 -4.77
N ASP A 161 34.72 26.25 -5.03
CA ASP A 161 34.70 27.04 -6.28
C ASP A 161 35.66 28.26 -6.26
N ILE A 162 36.42 28.47 -5.17
CA ILE A 162 37.31 29.65 -4.99
C ILE A 162 38.79 29.29 -5.18
N ASN A 163 39.11 28.01 -5.44
CA ASN A 163 40.48 27.54 -5.66
C ASN A 163 40.71 26.98 -7.07
N ASP A 164 40.27 27.72 -8.10
CA ASP A 164 40.71 27.55 -9.50
C ASP A 164 41.36 28.84 -10.01
#